data_AF-A0A6A6XTH1-F1
#
_entry.id   AF-A0A6A6XTH1-F1
#
_cell.length_a   1.000
_cell.length_b   1.000
_cell.length_c   1.000
_cell.angle_alpha   90.00
_cell.angle_beta   90.00
_cell.angle_gamma   90.00
#
_symmetry.space_group_name_H-M   'P 1'
#
loop_
_entity.id
_entity.type
_entity.pdbx_description
1 polymer ?
#
loop_
_entity_poly.entity_id
_entity_poly.type
_entity_poly.pdbx_seq_one_letter_code
_entity_poly.pdbx_strand_id
1 'polypeptide(L)'
;MFNNPFSSDVTIRQTYNGITKRYHANKAVRCLHSKQFLNIFSENRKEESACIINLHGNDPVHFEIMLKYLYNLKWKDPAQGTYDENPSFQIKFMVPIGVYALANKYDIEKLRTCATQQFPDREPAGYYSNDQYVQMIEAHYSQCIGKDCLMGRKIAALAVKSSKDFILHESFEEMVKKYPSLSVDIILQLFNNPTLSDIRIKQICKGKTREYYAHKAILCKESDYFMNAFTGSFQEASDSEMAIYDDDPEHFEFVLKFIYTEHYDKSAIEKISEGDVAKRTVIPIGIYAIADKYDITRLYSPAAEDVLTTFKSTPDDQHDVLRAAIQTHYEMSSRADMPMGNILASFVLEHRREFTKLEDFQILMQSFPTFAADIALALCREGVFKYSPLRCVCGWTIYYNRGAMGQNHIRRRQCEKCRKWVFYDVEGG
;
A
#
# COMPACT_ATOMS: atom_id res chain seq x y z
N MET A 1 35.45 -19.67 13.23
CA MET A 1 34.33 -20.46 13.80
C MET A 1 33.55 -21.21 12.73
N PHE A 2 33.26 -20.62 11.56
CA PHE A 2 32.57 -21.33 10.47
C PHE A 2 33.24 -22.66 10.11
N ASN A 3 32.44 -23.73 10.01
CA ASN A 3 32.83 -25.09 9.64
C ASN A 3 34.01 -25.67 10.42
N ASN A 4 34.21 -25.25 11.67
CA ASN A 4 35.24 -25.75 12.55
C ASN A 4 34.63 -26.68 13.62
N PRO A 5 34.93 -28.00 13.61
CA PRO A 5 34.33 -28.97 14.51
C PRO A 5 34.63 -28.72 16.00
N PHE A 6 35.77 -28.09 16.32
CA PHE A 6 36.19 -27.83 17.70
C PHE A 6 35.46 -26.66 18.36
N SER A 7 34.84 -25.80 17.56
CA SER A 7 34.15 -24.59 18.04
C SER A 7 32.65 -24.60 17.75
N SER A 8 32.10 -25.75 17.37
CA SER A 8 30.71 -25.91 16.93
C SER A 8 29.90 -26.72 17.94
N ASP A 9 28.62 -26.35 18.12
CA ASP A 9 27.65 -27.01 19.02
C ASP A 9 26.56 -27.76 18.24
N VAL A 10 26.65 -27.75 16.90
CA VAL A 10 25.77 -28.50 16.00
C VAL A 10 26.49 -28.90 14.70
N THR A 11 26.15 -30.08 14.21
CA THR A 11 26.48 -30.57 12.87
C THR A 11 25.22 -30.61 12.03
N ILE A 12 25.26 -29.99 10.85
CA ILE A 12 24.13 -29.96 9.91
C ILE A 12 24.44 -30.88 8.74
N ARG A 13 23.54 -31.81 8.48
CA ARG A 13 23.51 -32.67 7.31
C ARG A 13 22.52 -32.08 6.32
N GLN A 14 23.03 -31.38 5.32
CA GLN A 14 22.21 -30.87 4.23
C GLN A 14 22.17 -31.94 3.12
N THR A 15 20.96 -32.34 2.71
CA THR A 15 20.75 -33.36 1.67
C THR A 15 19.97 -32.76 0.50
N TYR A 16 20.49 -32.94 -0.71
CA TYR A 16 19.86 -32.49 -1.96
C TYR A 16 20.18 -33.46 -3.09
N ASN A 17 19.16 -33.93 -3.81
CA ASN A 17 19.27 -34.92 -4.89
C ASN A 17 20.17 -36.14 -4.53
N GLY A 18 20.01 -36.67 -3.31
CA GLY A 18 20.79 -37.81 -2.80
C GLY A 18 22.19 -37.47 -2.29
N ILE A 19 22.70 -36.26 -2.52
CA ILE A 19 24.00 -35.81 -2.04
C ILE A 19 23.85 -35.19 -0.65
N THR A 20 24.62 -35.69 0.32
CA THR A 20 24.65 -35.15 1.69
C THR A 20 25.98 -34.45 1.97
N LYS A 21 25.94 -33.16 2.31
CA LYS A 21 27.09 -32.42 2.85
C LYS A 21 26.93 -32.17 4.34
N ARG A 22 28.05 -32.19 5.07
CA ARG A 22 28.13 -31.95 6.51
C ARG A 22 28.77 -30.59 6.78
N TYR A 23 28.16 -29.83 7.68
CA TYR A 23 28.65 -28.53 8.11
C TYR A 23 28.70 -28.45 9.63
N HIS A 24 29.80 -27.96 10.19
CA HIS A 24 29.91 -27.64 11.62
C HIS A 24 29.52 -26.17 11.85
N ALA A 25 28.59 -25.93 12.78
CA ALA A 25 28.05 -24.60 13.00
C ALA A 25 27.73 -24.32 14.48
N ASN A 26 27.36 -23.07 14.75
CA ASN A 26 26.95 -22.56 16.05
C ASN A 26 25.45 -22.27 16.06
N LYS A 27 24.69 -22.89 16.97
CA LYS A 27 23.24 -22.66 17.14
C LYS A 27 22.97 -21.19 17.41
N ALA A 28 23.72 -20.58 18.34
CA ALA A 28 23.57 -19.19 18.76
C ALA A 28 23.70 -18.19 17.59
N VAL A 29 24.72 -18.34 16.74
CA VAL A 29 24.95 -17.46 15.57
C VAL A 29 23.74 -17.47 14.62
N ARG A 30 23.10 -18.63 14.45
CA ARG A 30 21.97 -18.77 13.52
C ARG A 30 20.66 -18.28 14.12
N CYS A 31 20.42 -18.58 15.39
CA CYS A 31 19.26 -18.06 16.12
C CYS A 31 19.26 -16.52 16.16
N LEU A 32 20.44 -15.89 16.21
CA LEU A 32 20.58 -14.44 16.13
C LEU A 32 19.99 -13.86 14.83
N HIS A 33 20.05 -14.62 13.73
CA HIS A 33 19.68 -14.18 12.39
C HIS A 33 18.36 -14.77 11.89
N SER A 34 17.79 -15.75 12.57
CA SER A 34 16.61 -16.49 12.11
C SER A 34 15.86 -17.12 13.28
N LYS A 35 14.60 -16.71 13.44
CA LYS A 35 13.67 -17.33 14.39
C LYS A 35 13.36 -18.78 14.01
N GLN A 36 13.37 -19.10 12.72
CA GLN A 36 13.15 -20.48 12.30
C GLN A 36 14.25 -21.43 12.74
N PHE A 37 15.52 -21.01 12.68
CA PHE A 37 16.59 -21.84 13.24
C PHE A 37 16.38 -22.06 14.74
N LEU A 38 15.92 -21.05 15.49
CA LEU A 38 15.56 -21.22 16.90
C LEU A 38 14.47 -22.29 17.09
N ASN A 39 13.43 -22.29 16.26
CA ASN A 39 12.36 -23.31 16.30
C ASN A 39 12.89 -24.70 15.95
N ILE A 40 13.67 -24.82 14.87
CA ILE A 40 14.30 -26.09 14.46
C ILE A 40 15.16 -26.63 15.62
N PHE A 41 15.90 -25.79 16.32
CA PHE A 41 16.74 -26.21 17.45
C PHE A 41 15.93 -26.50 18.73
N SER A 42 14.75 -25.91 18.91
CA SER A 42 13.91 -26.14 20.09
C SER A 42 13.11 -27.44 19.97
N GLU A 43 12.60 -27.76 18.78
CA GLU A 43 11.82 -28.98 18.50
C GLU A 43 12.69 -30.25 18.55
N ASN A 44 13.93 -30.17 18.06
CA ASN A 44 14.88 -31.30 18.05
C ASN A 44 15.48 -31.64 19.44
N ARG A 45 15.01 -31.03 20.55
CA ARG A 45 15.48 -31.39 21.91
C ARG A 45 14.96 -32.74 22.41
N LYS A 46 13.99 -33.34 21.73
CA LYS A 46 13.33 -34.59 22.18
C LYS A 46 14.02 -35.89 21.71
N GLU A 47 15.03 -35.80 20.84
CA GLU A 47 15.79 -36.97 20.37
C GLU A 47 17.20 -36.95 20.99
N GLU A 48 17.67 -38.11 21.49
CA GLU A 48 18.95 -38.31 22.19
C GLU A 48 20.21 -37.96 21.34
N SER A 49 20.03 -37.50 20.10
CA SER A 49 21.08 -37.09 19.14
C SER A 49 21.13 -35.57 18.92
N ALA A 50 20.95 -34.75 19.97
CA ALA A 50 20.76 -33.29 19.96
C ALA A 50 21.86 -32.41 19.27
N CYS A 51 22.89 -33.02 18.70
CA CYS A 51 24.01 -32.35 18.01
C CYS A 51 23.95 -32.48 16.48
N ILE A 52 23.08 -33.32 15.88
CA ILE A 52 22.99 -33.47 14.43
C ILE A 52 21.60 -33.06 13.92
N ILE A 53 21.54 -32.24 12.87
CA ILE A 53 20.29 -31.81 12.24
C ILE A 53 20.33 -32.14 10.76
N ASN A 54 19.27 -32.81 10.29
CA ASN A 54 19.10 -33.13 8.88
C ASN A 54 18.19 -32.09 8.22
N LEU A 55 18.68 -31.44 7.17
CA LEU A 55 17.93 -30.48 6.36
C LEU A 55 17.87 -30.99 4.94
N HIS A 56 16.66 -31.05 4.37
CA HIS A 56 16.43 -31.58 3.03
C HIS A 56 16.00 -30.48 2.04
N GLY A 57 16.32 -30.69 0.77
CA GLY A 57 15.83 -29.86 -0.34
C GLY A 57 16.51 -28.50 -0.47
N ASN A 58 17.71 -28.32 0.10
CA ASN A 58 18.49 -27.09 -0.05
C ASN A 58 19.64 -27.33 -1.02
N ASP A 59 19.78 -26.53 -2.07
CA ASP A 59 20.95 -26.63 -2.94
C ASP A 59 22.26 -26.44 -2.13
N PRO A 60 23.29 -27.30 -2.29
CA PRO A 60 24.52 -27.22 -1.50
C PRO A 60 25.31 -25.91 -1.69
N VAL A 61 25.30 -25.32 -2.89
CA VAL A 61 26.03 -24.08 -3.19
C VAL A 61 25.33 -22.91 -2.52
N HIS A 62 24.01 -22.77 -2.73
CA HIS A 62 23.23 -21.71 -2.11
C HIS A 62 23.25 -21.81 -0.57
N PHE A 63 23.18 -23.03 -0.04
CA PHE A 63 23.22 -23.26 1.40
C PHE A 63 24.56 -22.85 1.99
N GLU A 64 25.67 -23.18 1.33
CA GLU A 64 27.00 -22.77 1.78
C GLU A 64 27.17 -21.24 1.76
N ILE A 65 26.65 -20.55 0.75
CA ILE A 65 26.64 -19.07 0.70
C ILE A 65 25.87 -18.51 1.90
N MET A 66 24.66 -19.01 2.16
CA MET A 66 23.88 -18.62 3.33
C MET A 66 24.66 -18.83 4.63
N LEU A 67 25.30 -19.98 4.81
CA LEU A 67 26.10 -20.25 6.00
C LEU A 67 27.27 -19.27 6.15
N LYS A 68 28.04 -19.04 5.08
CA LYS A 68 29.16 -18.09 5.09
C LYS A 68 28.68 -16.67 5.39
N TYR A 69 27.50 -16.30 4.90
CA TYR A 69 26.88 -15.00 5.19
C TYR A 69 26.55 -14.87 6.67
N LEU A 70 25.96 -15.89 7.32
CA LEU A 70 25.62 -15.83 8.75
C LEU A 70 26.83 -15.60 9.67
N TYR A 71 28.04 -15.97 9.24
CA TYR A 71 29.26 -15.71 10.01
C TYR A 71 29.95 -14.40 9.65
N ASN A 72 29.85 -13.95 8.40
CA ASN A 72 30.67 -12.84 7.89
C ASN A 72 29.86 -11.58 7.54
N LEU A 73 28.53 -11.70 7.48
CA LEU A 73 27.58 -10.67 7.03
C LEU A 73 27.91 -10.09 5.65
N LYS A 74 28.59 -10.87 4.81
CA LYS A 74 29.04 -10.48 3.48
C LYS A 74 28.69 -11.57 2.48
N TRP A 75 28.18 -11.16 1.32
CA TRP A 75 28.00 -12.04 0.18
C TRP A 75 29.37 -12.56 -0.28
N LYS A 76 29.41 -13.84 -0.66
CA LYS A 76 30.59 -14.48 -1.23
C LYS A 76 30.14 -15.33 -2.40
N ASP A 77 30.70 -15.07 -3.57
CA ASP A 77 30.39 -15.85 -4.75
C ASP A 77 30.83 -17.31 -4.60
N PRO A 78 30.20 -18.23 -5.36
CA PRO A 78 30.68 -19.59 -5.49
C PRO A 78 32.15 -19.64 -5.92
N ALA A 79 32.82 -20.76 -5.61
CA ALA A 79 34.20 -20.96 -6.03
C ALA A 79 34.30 -21.03 -7.56
N GLN A 80 35.45 -20.65 -8.12
CA GLN A 80 35.70 -20.86 -9.55
C GLN A 80 35.56 -22.34 -9.91
N GLY A 81 34.95 -22.64 -11.06
CA GLY A 81 34.66 -24.01 -11.48
C GLY A 81 33.48 -24.67 -10.76
N THR A 82 32.64 -23.91 -10.03
CA THR A 82 31.42 -24.49 -9.42
C THR A 82 30.38 -24.90 -10.47
N TYR A 83 30.32 -24.17 -11.59
CA TYR A 83 29.39 -24.42 -12.68
C TYR A 83 30.16 -24.64 -13.98
N ASP A 84 29.87 -25.76 -14.64
CA ASP A 84 30.48 -26.11 -15.92
C ASP A 84 29.79 -25.38 -17.08
N GLU A 85 28.46 -25.26 -17.04
CA GLU A 85 27.65 -24.63 -18.08
C GLU A 85 27.24 -23.20 -17.71
N ASN A 86 27.47 -22.26 -18.63
CA ASN A 86 27.08 -20.85 -18.52
C ASN A 86 27.36 -20.25 -17.11
N PRO A 87 28.60 -20.35 -16.59
CA PRO A 87 28.92 -19.96 -15.21
C PRO A 87 28.55 -18.51 -14.90
N SER A 88 28.68 -17.61 -15.88
CA SER A 88 28.28 -16.21 -15.73
C SER A 88 26.78 -16.05 -15.47
N PHE A 89 25.92 -16.76 -16.21
CA PHE A 89 24.47 -16.73 -16.01
C PHE A 89 24.08 -17.35 -14.65
N GLN A 90 24.70 -18.48 -14.31
CA GLN A 90 24.46 -19.15 -13.02
C GLN A 90 24.80 -18.23 -11.84
N ILE A 91 26.00 -17.65 -11.82
CA ILE A 91 26.45 -16.79 -10.72
C ILE A 91 25.64 -15.48 -10.68
N LYS A 92 25.33 -14.89 -11.84
CA LYS A 92 24.67 -13.57 -11.91
C LYS A 92 23.17 -13.63 -11.58
N PHE A 93 22.46 -14.70 -11.95
CA PHE A 93 21.00 -14.77 -11.79
C PHE A 93 20.54 -15.92 -10.91
N MET A 94 20.95 -17.15 -11.23
CA MET A 94 20.41 -18.35 -10.57
C MET A 94 20.84 -18.43 -9.11
N VAL A 95 22.08 -18.05 -8.79
CA VAL A 95 22.60 -18.03 -7.41
C VAL A 95 21.86 -17.02 -6.54
N PRO A 96 21.71 -15.73 -6.92
CA PRO A 96 20.85 -14.80 -6.19
C PRO A 96 19.42 -15.30 -5.98
N ILE A 97 18.78 -15.88 -7.01
CA ILE A 97 17.42 -16.43 -6.90
C ILE A 97 17.37 -17.57 -5.87
N GLY A 98 18.29 -18.53 -5.96
CA GLY A 98 18.32 -19.69 -5.06
C GLY A 98 18.67 -19.32 -3.62
N VAL A 99 19.61 -18.40 -3.41
CA VAL A 99 19.92 -17.90 -2.07
C VAL A 99 18.78 -17.07 -1.50
N TYR A 100 18.07 -16.28 -2.32
CA TYR A 100 16.85 -15.59 -1.90
C TYR A 100 15.78 -16.56 -1.43
N ALA A 101 15.55 -17.65 -2.18
CA ALA A 101 14.60 -18.69 -1.80
C ALA A 101 14.98 -19.37 -0.46
N LEU A 102 16.27 -19.66 -0.23
CA LEU A 102 16.72 -20.15 1.07
C LEU A 102 16.55 -19.12 2.19
N ALA A 103 16.86 -17.85 1.91
CA ALA A 103 16.72 -16.78 2.89
C ALA A 103 15.24 -16.56 3.28
N ASN A 104 14.31 -16.70 2.33
CA ASN A 104 12.87 -16.78 2.61
C ASN A 104 12.54 -18.02 3.43
N LYS A 105 12.99 -19.20 2.98
CA LYS A 105 12.73 -20.48 3.63
C LYS A 105 13.12 -20.43 5.10
N TYR A 106 14.25 -19.81 5.44
CA TYR A 106 14.80 -19.72 6.80
C TYR A 106 14.52 -18.40 7.53
N ASP A 107 13.70 -17.49 6.98
CA ASP A 107 13.38 -16.19 7.57
C ASP A 107 14.63 -15.34 7.94
N ILE A 108 15.54 -15.15 6.97
CA ILE A 108 16.77 -14.35 7.10
C ILE A 108 16.64 -13.08 6.27
N GLU A 109 15.98 -12.07 6.84
CA GLU A 109 15.65 -10.81 6.14
C GLU A 109 16.87 -10.11 5.50
N LYS A 110 17.97 -9.95 6.25
CA LYS A 110 19.18 -9.28 5.73
C LYS A 110 19.78 -9.99 4.52
N LEU A 111 19.69 -11.33 4.48
CA LEU A 111 20.18 -12.11 3.34
C LEU A 111 19.23 -12.02 2.14
N ARG A 112 17.91 -11.94 2.36
CA ARG A 112 16.94 -11.68 1.27
C ARG A 112 17.25 -10.36 0.58
N THR A 113 17.46 -9.29 1.35
CA THR A 113 17.83 -7.97 0.81
C THR A 113 19.17 -8.03 0.08
N CYS A 114 20.17 -8.70 0.66
CA CYS A 114 21.48 -8.86 0.04
C CYS A 114 21.40 -9.63 -1.29
N ALA A 115 20.69 -10.76 -1.35
CA ALA A 115 20.49 -11.53 -2.58
C ALA A 115 19.78 -10.71 -3.66
N THR A 116 18.78 -9.91 -3.29
CA THR A 116 18.10 -8.98 -4.21
C THR A 116 19.05 -7.92 -4.78
N GLN A 117 20.01 -7.44 -3.99
CA GLN A 117 21.03 -6.47 -4.43
C GLN A 117 22.07 -7.07 -5.37
N GLN A 118 22.33 -8.38 -5.27
CA GLN A 118 23.24 -9.07 -6.20
C GLN A 118 22.60 -9.31 -7.57
N PHE A 119 21.27 -9.35 -7.63
CA PHE A 119 20.55 -9.50 -8.90
C PHE A 119 20.61 -8.18 -9.70
N PRO A 120 20.98 -8.22 -10.99
CA PRO A 120 21.18 -7.00 -11.78
C PRO A 120 19.87 -6.25 -12.05
N ASP A 121 19.96 -4.93 -12.12
CA ASP A 121 18.82 -4.05 -12.39
C ASP A 121 18.45 -3.94 -13.87
N ARG A 122 19.45 -4.11 -14.76
CA ARG A 122 19.32 -3.94 -16.22
C ARG A 122 20.38 -4.77 -16.92
N GLU A 123 20.02 -5.27 -18.09
CA GLU A 123 20.95 -5.92 -19.01
C GLU A 123 20.71 -5.39 -20.44
N PRO A 124 21.72 -5.47 -21.33
CA PRO A 124 21.56 -5.08 -22.73
C PRO A 124 20.44 -5.87 -23.40
N ALA A 125 19.68 -5.20 -24.28
CA ALA A 125 18.57 -5.84 -24.96
C ALA A 125 19.04 -7.01 -25.84
N GLY A 126 18.34 -8.14 -25.76
CA GLY A 126 18.65 -9.34 -26.54
C GLY A 126 19.91 -10.10 -26.11
N TYR A 127 20.52 -9.77 -24.97
CA TYR A 127 21.74 -10.44 -24.49
C TYR A 127 21.49 -11.88 -24.01
N TYR A 128 20.30 -12.17 -23.49
CA TYR A 128 19.91 -13.48 -22.97
C TYR A 128 18.80 -14.09 -23.82
N SER A 129 18.82 -15.41 -24.00
CA SER A 129 17.80 -16.14 -24.75
C SER A 129 16.48 -16.22 -23.97
N ASN A 130 15.38 -16.49 -24.69
CA ASN A 130 14.07 -16.72 -24.06
C ASN A 130 14.12 -17.86 -23.01
N ASP A 131 14.88 -18.93 -23.27
CA ASP A 131 15.08 -20.03 -22.31
C ASP A 131 15.73 -19.58 -21.00
N GLN A 132 16.64 -18.60 -21.05
CA GLN A 132 17.28 -18.07 -19.85
C GLN A 132 16.29 -17.24 -19.02
N TYR A 133 15.37 -16.50 -19.65
CA TYR A 133 14.28 -15.84 -18.94
C TYR A 133 13.32 -16.84 -18.30
N VAL A 134 12.95 -17.90 -19.03
CA VAL A 134 12.13 -19.00 -18.50
C VAL A 134 12.80 -19.63 -17.28
N GLN A 135 14.10 -19.94 -17.33
CA GLN A 135 14.84 -20.51 -16.19
C GLN A 135 14.80 -19.61 -14.95
N MET A 136 15.00 -18.31 -15.09
CA MET A 136 14.93 -17.36 -13.97
C MET A 136 13.52 -17.33 -13.36
N ILE A 137 12.50 -17.25 -14.21
CA ILE A 137 11.10 -17.23 -13.80
C ILE A 137 10.75 -18.52 -13.06
N GLU A 138 11.05 -19.68 -13.64
CA GLU A 138 10.75 -20.97 -13.03
C GLU A 138 11.48 -21.16 -11.70
N ALA A 139 12.76 -20.80 -11.63
CA ALA A 139 13.53 -20.92 -10.40
C ALA A 139 12.96 -20.09 -9.25
N HIS A 140 12.38 -18.93 -9.55
CA HIS A 140 11.78 -18.07 -8.54
C HIS A 140 10.31 -18.42 -8.24
N TYR A 141 9.46 -18.38 -9.26
CA TYR A 141 8.01 -18.43 -9.10
C TYR A 141 7.49 -19.83 -8.75
N SER A 142 8.22 -20.91 -9.06
CA SER A 142 7.87 -22.26 -8.58
C SER A 142 7.94 -22.42 -7.06
N GLN A 143 8.71 -21.56 -6.39
CA GLN A 143 8.91 -21.56 -4.94
C GLN A 143 8.28 -20.33 -4.26
N CYS A 144 7.66 -19.44 -5.05
CA CYS A 144 7.11 -18.19 -4.55
C CYS A 144 5.70 -18.41 -3.98
N ILE A 145 5.55 -18.11 -2.69
CA ILE A 145 4.29 -18.29 -1.95
C ILE A 145 3.56 -16.93 -1.75
N GLY A 146 4.23 -15.81 -2.02
CA GLY A 146 3.74 -14.47 -1.69
C GLY A 146 3.40 -13.60 -2.90
N LYS A 147 2.47 -12.65 -2.70
CA LYS A 147 2.08 -11.66 -3.71
C LYS A 147 3.08 -10.51 -3.89
N ASP A 148 4.09 -10.42 -3.02
CA ASP A 148 5.00 -9.27 -3.01
C ASP A 148 6.46 -9.68 -2.73
N CYS A 149 7.11 -10.19 -3.77
CA CYS A 149 8.46 -10.75 -3.69
C CYS A 149 9.48 -9.83 -4.38
N LEU A 150 10.43 -9.31 -3.60
CA LEU A 150 11.46 -8.38 -4.12
C LEU A 150 12.24 -8.97 -5.30
N MET A 151 12.53 -10.28 -5.27
CA MET A 151 13.22 -10.96 -6.36
C MET A 151 12.33 -11.10 -7.60
N GLY A 152 11.04 -11.43 -7.46
CA GLY A 152 10.10 -11.47 -8.58
C GLY A 152 9.99 -10.12 -9.27
N ARG A 153 9.89 -9.02 -8.50
CA ARG A 153 9.93 -7.65 -9.07
C ARG A 153 11.21 -7.38 -9.88
N LYS A 154 12.38 -7.85 -9.44
CA LYS A 154 13.63 -7.74 -10.21
C LYS A 154 13.59 -8.56 -11.50
N ILE A 155 13.13 -9.79 -11.44
CA ILE A 155 12.99 -10.69 -12.61
C ILE A 155 12.00 -10.09 -13.62
N ALA A 156 10.83 -9.66 -13.16
CA ALA A 156 9.82 -8.98 -13.98
C ALA A 156 10.37 -7.71 -14.61
N ALA A 157 11.13 -6.89 -13.85
CA ALA A 157 11.74 -5.68 -14.38
C ALA A 157 12.73 -5.99 -15.50
N LEU A 158 13.53 -7.04 -15.34
CA LEU A 158 14.49 -7.48 -16.34
C LEU A 158 13.78 -8.02 -17.60
N ALA A 159 12.71 -8.81 -17.43
CA ALA A 159 11.91 -9.33 -18.53
C ALA A 159 11.29 -8.19 -19.36
N VAL A 160 10.69 -7.19 -18.70
CA VAL A 160 10.04 -6.05 -19.37
C VAL A 160 11.07 -5.12 -20.01
N LYS A 161 12.16 -4.76 -19.33
CA LYS A 161 13.09 -3.71 -19.79
C LYS A 161 14.09 -4.20 -20.83
N SER A 162 14.50 -5.46 -20.78
CA SER A 162 15.63 -5.98 -21.56
C SER A 162 15.22 -6.91 -22.70
N SER A 163 13.94 -7.29 -22.83
CA SER A 163 13.55 -8.18 -23.94
C SER A 163 12.10 -7.97 -24.39
N LYS A 164 11.92 -7.03 -25.33
CA LYS A 164 10.65 -6.91 -26.08
C LYS A 164 10.29 -8.23 -26.78
N ASP A 165 11.31 -8.92 -27.28
CA ASP A 165 11.15 -10.19 -27.98
C ASP A 165 10.63 -11.30 -27.05
N PHE A 166 11.09 -11.36 -25.80
CA PHE A 166 10.59 -12.33 -24.83
C PHE A 166 9.12 -12.08 -24.48
N ILE A 167 8.73 -10.83 -24.22
CA ILE A 167 7.33 -10.47 -23.89
C ILE A 167 6.36 -10.87 -25.01
N LEU A 168 6.79 -10.80 -26.27
CA LEU A 168 5.98 -11.17 -27.43
C LEU A 168 6.08 -12.67 -27.80
N HIS A 169 6.91 -13.44 -27.10
CA HIS A 169 7.14 -14.85 -27.38
C HIS A 169 6.11 -15.76 -26.68
N GLU A 170 5.78 -16.89 -27.29
CA GLU A 170 4.83 -17.87 -26.73
C GLU A 170 5.22 -18.37 -25.33
N SER A 171 6.53 -18.53 -25.07
CA SER A 171 7.04 -18.95 -23.75
C SER A 171 6.68 -17.98 -22.63
N PHE A 172 6.54 -16.68 -22.93
CA PHE A 172 6.09 -15.71 -21.94
C PHE A 172 4.62 -15.92 -21.57
N GLU A 173 3.77 -16.20 -22.55
CA GLU A 173 2.36 -16.55 -22.33
C GLU A 173 2.24 -17.82 -21.47
N GLU A 174 3.06 -18.83 -21.73
CA GLU A 174 3.12 -20.04 -20.91
C GLU A 174 3.51 -19.75 -19.46
N MET A 175 4.53 -18.90 -19.25
CA MET A 175 4.98 -18.52 -17.91
C MET A 175 3.92 -17.74 -17.14
N VAL A 176 3.23 -16.80 -17.77
CA VAL A 176 2.14 -16.04 -17.16
C VAL A 176 0.97 -16.94 -16.78
N LYS A 177 0.61 -17.91 -17.65
CA LYS A 177 -0.44 -18.91 -17.34
C LYS A 177 -0.04 -19.80 -16.17
N LYS A 178 1.22 -20.22 -16.11
CA LYS A 178 1.75 -21.10 -15.06
C LYS A 178 1.91 -20.37 -13.72
N TYR A 179 2.29 -19.09 -13.74
CA TYR A 179 2.58 -18.29 -12.56
C TYR A 179 1.87 -16.92 -12.60
N PRO A 180 0.59 -16.82 -12.20
CA PRO A 180 -0.14 -15.54 -12.23
C PRO A 180 0.48 -14.41 -11.40
N SER A 181 1.29 -14.73 -10.37
CA SER A 181 2.04 -13.74 -9.60
C SER A 181 3.09 -13.00 -10.43
N LEU A 182 3.62 -13.62 -11.50
CA LEU A 182 4.50 -12.95 -12.46
C LEU A 182 3.80 -11.76 -13.12
N SER A 183 2.52 -11.91 -13.49
CA SER A 183 1.75 -10.83 -14.12
C SER A 183 1.59 -9.64 -13.18
N VAL A 184 1.35 -9.89 -11.89
CA VAL A 184 1.27 -8.83 -10.88
C VAL A 184 2.60 -8.09 -10.81
N ASP A 185 3.72 -8.81 -10.65
CA ASP A 185 5.04 -8.19 -10.60
C ASP A 185 5.39 -7.41 -11.87
N ILE A 186 4.96 -7.87 -13.05
CA ILE A 186 5.15 -7.18 -14.33
C ILE A 186 4.37 -5.87 -14.36
N ILE A 187 3.10 -5.88 -13.98
CA ILE A 187 2.26 -4.66 -13.92
C ILE A 187 2.92 -3.62 -13.00
N LEU A 188 3.47 -4.04 -11.86
CA LEU A 188 4.19 -3.15 -10.94
C LEU A 188 5.42 -2.48 -11.59
N GLN A 189 6.02 -3.07 -12.63
CA GLN A 189 7.17 -2.52 -13.37
C GLN A 189 6.80 -1.62 -14.55
N LEU A 190 5.50 -1.51 -14.86
CA LEU A 190 5.01 -0.72 -16.00
C LEU A 190 4.74 0.75 -15.66
N PHE A 191 4.77 1.14 -14.38
CA PHE A 191 4.64 2.55 -14.00
C PHE A 191 5.72 3.42 -14.66
N ASN A 192 5.27 4.43 -15.42
CA ASN A 192 6.12 5.35 -16.19
C ASN A 192 7.17 4.63 -17.06
N ASN A 193 6.78 3.49 -17.63
CA ASN A 193 7.63 2.66 -18.49
C ASN A 193 7.12 2.76 -19.94
N PRO A 194 7.99 3.07 -20.93
CA PRO A 194 7.57 3.14 -22.33
C PRO A 194 7.25 1.77 -22.95
N THR A 195 7.62 0.67 -22.30
CA THR A 195 7.38 -0.69 -22.81
C THR A 195 5.89 -1.00 -22.77
N LEU A 196 5.28 -1.27 -23.93
CA LEU A 196 3.84 -1.47 -24.11
C LEU A 196 2.96 -0.24 -23.82
N SER A 197 3.56 0.92 -23.58
CA SER A 197 2.80 2.15 -23.38
C SER A 197 2.12 2.58 -24.68
N ASP A 198 0.83 2.87 -24.59
CA ASP A 198 -0.06 3.26 -25.68
C ASP A 198 -0.67 4.66 -25.47
N ILE A 199 -0.26 5.35 -24.40
CA ILE A 199 -0.66 6.72 -24.09
C ILE A 199 0.45 7.46 -23.34
N ARG A 200 0.70 8.71 -23.74
CA ARG A 200 1.53 9.67 -23.01
C ARG A 200 0.66 10.72 -22.32
N ILE A 201 0.72 10.76 -20.99
CA ILE A 201 0.02 11.78 -20.20
C ILE A 201 0.92 12.99 -20.02
N LYS A 202 0.43 14.16 -20.43
CA LYS A 202 1.08 15.47 -20.24
C LYS A 202 0.37 16.21 -19.12
N GLN A 203 0.96 16.21 -17.93
CA GLN A 203 0.47 16.98 -16.81
C GLN A 203 0.98 18.41 -16.88
N ILE A 204 0.07 19.37 -17.02
CA ILE A 204 0.37 20.79 -17.14
C ILE A 204 -0.17 21.51 -15.90
N CYS A 205 0.73 22.02 -15.06
CA CYS A 205 0.38 22.74 -13.83
C CYS A 205 1.27 23.97 -13.67
N LYS A 206 0.66 25.16 -13.53
CA LYS A 206 1.36 26.45 -13.35
C LYS A 206 2.47 26.69 -14.39
N GLY A 207 2.19 26.37 -15.65
CA GLY A 207 3.13 26.53 -16.78
C GLY A 207 4.28 25.50 -16.83
N LYS A 208 4.31 24.50 -15.94
CA LYS A 208 5.26 23.38 -15.99
C LYS A 208 4.58 22.14 -16.54
N THR A 209 5.31 21.36 -17.33
CA THR A 209 4.82 20.09 -17.89
C THR A 209 5.63 18.93 -17.35
N ARG A 210 4.96 17.90 -16.81
CA ARG A 210 5.53 16.57 -16.55
C ARG A 210 4.90 15.57 -17.52
N GLU A 211 5.71 14.65 -18.03
CA GLU A 211 5.24 13.62 -18.97
C GLU A 211 5.36 12.23 -18.34
N TYR A 212 4.35 11.40 -18.59
CA TYR A 212 4.29 10.02 -18.10
C TYR A 212 3.96 9.06 -19.25
N TYR A 213 4.73 7.97 -19.36
CA TYR A 213 4.33 6.81 -20.14
C TYR A 213 3.29 6.02 -19.36
N ALA A 214 2.13 5.73 -19.96
CA ALA A 214 1.09 4.96 -19.31
C ALA A 214 0.42 3.95 -20.26
N HIS A 215 -0.50 3.16 -19.71
CA HIS A 215 -1.14 2.04 -20.39
C HIS A 215 -2.65 2.21 -20.23
N LYS A 216 -3.38 2.45 -21.34
CA LYS A 216 -4.82 2.72 -21.34
C LYS A 216 -5.57 1.63 -20.56
N ALA A 217 -5.27 0.35 -20.82
CA ALA A 217 -5.91 -0.78 -20.13
C ALA A 217 -5.75 -0.75 -18.60
N ILE A 218 -4.58 -0.34 -18.10
CA ILE A 218 -4.32 -0.25 -16.65
C ILE A 218 -5.05 0.96 -16.06
N LEU A 219 -5.03 2.10 -16.74
CA LEU A 219 -5.76 3.30 -16.33
C LEU A 219 -7.27 3.05 -16.26
N CYS A 220 -7.85 2.46 -17.31
CA CYS A 220 -9.28 2.13 -17.39
C CYS A 220 -9.73 1.13 -16.32
N LYS A 221 -8.85 0.20 -15.91
CA LYS A 221 -9.18 -0.78 -14.84
C LYS A 221 -9.50 -0.09 -13.52
N GLU A 222 -8.82 1.02 -13.21
CA GLU A 222 -8.92 1.70 -11.92
C GLU A 222 -9.71 3.02 -11.97
N SER A 223 -10.17 3.45 -13.15
CA SER A 223 -10.78 4.77 -13.36
C SER A 223 -11.84 4.73 -14.45
N ASP A 224 -13.08 5.00 -14.05
CA ASP A 224 -14.20 5.16 -14.98
C ASP A 224 -14.04 6.42 -15.85
N TYR A 225 -13.36 7.46 -15.35
CA TYR A 225 -12.98 8.61 -16.17
C TYR A 225 -12.12 8.18 -17.35
N PHE A 226 -11.03 7.45 -17.11
CA PHE A 226 -10.13 6.99 -18.18
C PHE A 226 -10.81 5.96 -19.08
N MET A 227 -11.68 5.11 -18.54
CA MET A 227 -12.53 4.22 -19.35
C MET A 227 -13.33 5.04 -20.37
N ASN A 228 -14.12 6.01 -19.89
CA ASN A 228 -14.95 6.84 -20.75
C ASN A 228 -14.14 7.69 -21.74
N ALA A 229 -12.98 8.21 -21.32
CA ALA A 229 -12.11 9.00 -22.18
C ALA A 229 -11.50 8.17 -23.32
N PHE A 230 -11.07 6.93 -23.05
CA PHE A 230 -10.38 6.09 -24.03
C PHE A 230 -11.30 5.21 -24.88
N THR A 231 -12.55 4.97 -24.46
CA THR A 231 -13.53 4.20 -25.24
C THR A 231 -14.66 5.06 -25.82
N GLY A 232 -14.64 6.37 -25.56
CA GLY A 232 -15.62 7.33 -26.06
C GLY A 232 -15.42 7.71 -27.53
N SER A 233 -16.10 8.77 -27.94
CA SER A 233 -16.00 9.34 -29.30
C SER A 233 -15.14 10.61 -29.35
N PHE A 234 -14.45 10.94 -28.27
CA PHE A 234 -13.57 12.10 -28.19
C PHE A 234 -12.17 11.76 -28.72
N GLN A 235 -11.36 12.80 -28.94
CA GLN A 235 -10.06 12.69 -29.57
C GLN A 235 -9.10 11.78 -28.77
N GLU A 236 -9.25 11.77 -27.44
CA GLU A 236 -8.49 10.94 -26.50
C GLU A 236 -8.63 9.43 -26.77
N ALA A 237 -9.74 9.00 -27.38
CA ALA A 237 -9.95 7.60 -27.75
C ALA A 237 -8.94 7.15 -28.82
N SER A 238 -8.69 7.99 -29.82
CA SER A 238 -7.77 7.69 -30.93
C SER A 238 -6.35 8.19 -30.72
N ASP A 239 -6.14 9.18 -29.85
CA ASP A 239 -4.83 9.80 -29.65
C ASP A 239 -3.91 8.96 -28.75
N SER A 240 -2.60 9.11 -29.00
CA SER A 240 -1.52 8.56 -28.17
C SER A 240 -1.02 9.55 -27.12
N GLU A 241 -1.69 10.70 -26.98
CA GLU A 241 -1.39 11.73 -25.99
C GLU A 241 -2.65 12.25 -25.32
N MET A 242 -2.56 12.55 -24.02
CA MET A 242 -3.63 13.18 -23.25
C MET A 242 -3.03 14.28 -22.39
N ALA A 243 -3.58 15.48 -22.46
CA ALA A 243 -3.20 16.58 -21.57
C ALA A 243 -4.15 16.63 -20.37
N ILE A 244 -3.57 16.77 -19.18
CA ILE A 244 -4.31 17.03 -17.94
C ILE A 244 -3.83 18.36 -17.35
N TYR A 245 -4.75 19.13 -16.78
CA TYR A 245 -4.50 20.50 -16.37
C TYR A 245 -4.80 20.72 -14.89
N ASP A 246 -3.99 21.58 -14.29
CA ASP A 246 -4.15 22.14 -12.93
C ASP A 246 -4.10 21.12 -11.78
N ASP A 247 -3.69 19.88 -12.06
CA ASP A 247 -3.43 18.89 -11.03
C ASP A 247 -2.07 19.11 -10.39
N ASP A 248 -1.99 18.99 -9.06
CA ASP A 248 -0.73 19.06 -8.36
C ASP A 248 0.20 17.90 -8.81
N PRO A 249 1.46 18.18 -9.20
CA PRO A 249 2.40 17.16 -9.67
C PRO A 249 2.66 16.00 -8.71
N GLU A 250 2.73 16.27 -7.41
CA GLU A 250 3.02 15.24 -6.42
C GLU A 250 1.78 14.39 -6.13
N HIS A 251 0.60 15.02 -6.02
CA HIS A 251 -0.65 14.29 -5.83
C HIS A 251 -1.01 13.42 -7.05
N PHE A 252 -0.87 13.95 -8.27
CA PHE A 252 -1.15 13.18 -9.48
C PHE A 252 -0.18 12.01 -9.65
N GLU A 253 1.12 12.21 -9.42
CA GLU A 253 2.08 11.11 -9.51
C GLU A 253 1.79 10.03 -8.45
N PHE A 254 1.36 10.42 -7.24
CA PHE A 254 0.91 9.47 -6.22
C PHE A 254 -0.28 8.64 -6.71
N VAL A 255 -1.32 9.29 -7.23
CA VAL A 255 -2.52 8.63 -7.75
C VAL A 255 -2.16 7.71 -8.93
N LEU A 256 -1.32 8.18 -9.86
CA LEU A 256 -0.87 7.38 -10.98
C LEU A 256 -0.07 6.16 -10.51
N LYS A 257 0.82 6.29 -9.52
CA LYS A 257 1.51 5.13 -8.92
C LYS A 257 0.54 4.17 -8.26
N PHE A 258 -0.49 4.68 -7.56
CA PHE A 258 -1.52 3.84 -6.96
C PHE A 258 -2.27 3.02 -8.01
N ILE A 259 -2.62 3.58 -9.17
CA ILE A 259 -3.28 2.83 -10.26
C ILE A 259 -2.49 1.58 -10.67
N TYR A 260 -1.15 1.64 -10.69
CA TYR A 260 -0.31 0.49 -11.05
C TYR A 260 -0.08 -0.49 -9.91
N THR A 261 -0.11 0.00 -8.66
CA THR A 261 0.40 -0.76 -7.51
C THR A 261 -0.68 -1.18 -6.51
N GLU A 262 -1.84 -0.53 -6.56
CA GLU A 262 -2.91 -0.59 -5.56
C GLU A 262 -2.38 -0.35 -4.12
N HIS A 263 -1.23 0.31 -4.00
CA HIS A 263 -0.54 0.53 -2.73
C HIS A 263 -0.59 2.00 -2.33
N TYR A 264 -1.24 2.28 -1.21
CA TYR A 264 -1.25 3.61 -0.60
C TYR A 264 0.06 3.82 0.18
N ASP A 265 1.06 4.45 -0.45
CA ASP A 265 2.41 4.64 0.11
C ASP A 265 2.47 5.79 1.13
N LYS A 266 2.16 5.49 2.39
CA LYS A 266 2.28 6.46 3.50
C LYS A 266 3.68 7.06 3.63
N SER A 267 4.73 6.31 3.25
CA SER A 267 6.11 6.79 3.33
C SER A 267 6.42 7.87 2.29
N ALA A 268 5.75 7.83 1.13
CA ALA A 268 5.84 8.90 0.14
C ALA A 268 5.22 10.19 0.67
N ILE A 269 4.06 10.09 1.35
CA ILE A 269 3.38 11.23 1.96
C ILE A 269 4.25 11.84 3.07
N GLU A 270 4.85 11.02 3.94
CA GLU A 270 5.78 11.47 4.99
C GLU A 270 7.00 12.22 4.42
N LYS A 271 7.52 11.78 3.27
CA LYS A 271 8.61 12.47 2.58
C LYS A 271 8.17 13.82 2.02
N ILE A 272 7.00 13.88 1.36
CA ILE A 272 6.47 15.12 0.78
C ILE A 272 6.08 16.12 1.90
N SER A 273 5.61 15.62 3.05
CA SER A 273 5.23 16.48 4.16
C SER A 273 6.43 17.05 4.92
N GLU A 274 7.63 16.48 4.80
CA GLU A 274 8.87 16.99 5.41
C GLU A 274 8.75 17.21 6.94
N GLY A 275 7.96 16.37 7.61
CA GLY A 275 7.68 16.49 9.06
C GLY A 275 6.65 17.55 9.46
N ASP A 276 6.10 18.32 8.51
CA ASP A 276 5.02 19.28 8.77
C ASP A 276 3.66 18.57 8.92
N VAL A 277 3.02 18.75 10.06
CA VAL A 277 1.75 18.08 10.43
C VAL A 277 0.58 18.58 9.58
N ALA A 278 0.55 19.87 9.24
CA ALA A 278 -0.48 20.42 8.36
C ALA A 278 -0.34 19.83 6.95
N LYS A 279 0.87 19.83 6.38
CA LYS A 279 1.17 19.16 5.09
C LYS A 279 0.78 17.68 5.13
N ARG A 280 1.16 16.97 6.21
CA ARG A 280 0.87 15.54 6.38
C ARG A 280 -0.64 15.23 6.35
N THR A 281 -1.46 16.20 6.73
CA THR A 281 -2.92 16.11 6.73
C THR A 281 -3.53 16.53 5.38
N VAL A 282 -3.05 17.62 4.77
CA VAL A 282 -3.65 18.15 3.53
C VAL A 282 -3.22 17.38 2.27
N ILE A 283 -2.04 16.73 2.26
CA ILE A 283 -1.59 15.90 1.13
C ILE A 283 -2.57 14.76 0.82
N PRO A 284 -3.01 13.92 1.80
CA PRO A 284 -4.07 12.94 1.58
C PRO A 284 -5.37 13.53 1.03
N ILE A 285 -5.74 14.74 1.43
CA ILE A 285 -6.94 15.45 0.93
C ILE A 285 -6.74 15.86 -0.53
N GLY A 286 -5.55 16.35 -0.89
CA GLY A 286 -5.19 16.63 -2.27
C GLY A 286 -5.20 15.37 -3.15
N ILE A 287 -4.64 14.26 -2.66
CA ILE A 287 -4.70 12.94 -3.32
C ILE A 287 -6.16 12.50 -3.50
N TYR A 288 -7.01 12.67 -2.48
CA TYR A 288 -8.43 12.38 -2.57
C TYR A 288 -9.12 13.22 -3.65
N ALA A 289 -8.82 14.52 -3.74
CA ALA A 289 -9.42 15.40 -4.76
C ALA A 289 -9.05 14.97 -6.19
N ILE A 290 -7.81 14.55 -6.41
CA ILE A 290 -7.39 13.97 -7.70
C ILE A 290 -8.10 12.64 -7.94
N ALA A 291 -8.20 11.77 -6.93
CA ALA A 291 -8.91 10.51 -7.04
C ALA A 291 -10.40 10.73 -7.40
N ASP A 292 -11.05 11.75 -6.84
CA ASP A 292 -12.44 12.11 -7.15
C ASP A 292 -12.58 12.63 -8.58
N LYS A 293 -11.68 13.53 -9.01
CA LYS A 293 -11.64 14.06 -10.38
C LYS A 293 -11.53 12.94 -11.43
N TYR A 294 -10.75 11.90 -11.13
CA TYR A 294 -10.50 10.78 -12.03
C TYR A 294 -11.30 9.52 -11.70
N ASP A 295 -12.26 9.59 -10.79
CA ASP A 295 -13.12 8.47 -10.37
C ASP A 295 -12.36 7.19 -9.97
N ILE A 296 -11.38 7.36 -9.06
CA ILE A 296 -10.54 6.28 -8.51
C ILE A 296 -11.00 6.00 -7.08
N THR A 297 -12.22 5.47 -6.95
CA THR A 297 -12.92 5.28 -5.68
C THR A 297 -12.15 4.45 -4.65
N ARG A 298 -11.27 3.55 -5.09
CA ARG A 298 -10.43 2.70 -4.22
C ARG A 298 -9.44 3.50 -3.36
N LEU A 299 -9.14 4.75 -3.71
CA LEU A 299 -8.30 5.65 -2.91
C LEU A 299 -9.05 6.37 -1.78
N TYR A 300 -10.38 6.38 -1.78
CA TYR A 300 -11.15 7.21 -0.85
C TYR A 300 -10.96 6.77 0.59
N SER A 301 -11.15 5.47 0.87
CA SER A 301 -11.02 4.94 2.23
C SER A 301 -9.59 5.04 2.77
N PRO A 302 -8.54 4.64 2.03
CA PRO A 302 -7.16 4.79 2.50
C PRO A 302 -6.76 6.25 2.78
N ALA A 303 -7.13 7.19 1.91
CA ALA A 303 -6.84 8.61 2.12
C ALA A 303 -7.56 9.17 3.34
N ALA A 304 -8.83 8.84 3.52
CA ALA A 304 -9.62 9.26 4.68
C ALA A 304 -9.08 8.69 6.00
N GLU A 305 -8.74 7.41 6.04
CA GLU A 305 -8.16 6.76 7.22
C GLU A 305 -6.84 7.43 7.62
N ASP A 306 -6.05 7.84 6.63
CA ASP A 306 -4.77 8.51 6.84
C ASP A 306 -4.94 9.92 7.47
N VAL A 307 -5.93 10.68 6.99
CA VAL A 307 -6.33 11.97 7.60
C VAL A 307 -6.79 11.76 9.04
N LEU A 308 -7.70 10.81 9.27
CA LEU A 308 -8.23 10.52 10.61
C LEU A 308 -7.15 10.06 11.59
N THR A 309 -6.19 9.27 11.12
CA THR A 309 -5.04 8.83 11.94
C THR A 309 -4.23 10.03 12.38
N THR A 310 -3.97 10.97 11.46
CA THR A 310 -3.23 12.21 11.77
C THR A 310 -3.98 13.05 12.78
N PHE A 311 -5.28 13.29 12.57
CA PHE A 311 -6.10 14.06 13.51
C PHE A 311 -6.16 13.46 14.92
N LYS A 312 -6.25 12.13 15.04
CA LYS A 312 -6.26 11.46 16.36
C LYS A 312 -4.93 11.60 17.10
N SER A 313 -3.83 11.80 16.38
CA SER A 313 -2.51 12.05 16.96
C SER A 313 -2.24 13.53 17.22
N THR A 314 -3.01 14.44 16.62
CA THR A 314 -2.90 15.89 16.83
C THR A 314 -3.61 16.31 18.13
N PRO A 315 -2.97 17.09 19.01
CA PRO A 315 -3.60 17.67 20.20
C PRO A 315 -4.88 18.45 19.90
N ASP A 316 -5.84 18.43 20.81
CA ASP A 316 -7.17 19.03 20.61
C ASP A 316 -7.15 20.56 20.44
N ASP A 317 -6.13 21.23 20.97
CA ASP A 317 -5.91 22.68 20.91
C ASP A 317 -5.26 23.15 19.61
N GLN A 318 -4.72 22.24 18.78
CA GLN A 318 -4.12 22.57 17.49
C GLN A 318 -5.18 22.65 16.38
N HIS A 319 -5.95 23.74 16.37
CA HIS A 319 -7.00 23.97 15.39
C HIS A 319 -6.49 24.30 13.98
N ASP A 320 -5.24 24.74 13.82
CA ASP A 320 -4.67 25.10 12.51
C ASP A 320 -4.65 23.93 11.53
N VAL A 321 -4.36 22.72 12.01
CA VAL A 321 -4.34 21.50 11.20
C VAL A 321 -5.74 21.16 10.69
N LEU A 322 -6.73 21.26 11.57
CA LEU A 322 -8.14 21.04 11.23
C LEU A 322 -8.64 22.10 10.25
N ARG A 323 -8.28 23.36 10.47
CA ARG A 323 -8.62 24.48 9.58
C ARG A 323 -8.03 24.27 8.20
N ALA A 324 -6.74 23.95 8.11
CA ALA A 324 -6.07 23.70 6.84
C ALA A 324 -6.71 22.53 6.07
N ALA A 325 -7.10 21.47 6.78
CA ALA A 325 -7.78 20.31 6.18
C ALA A 325 -9.16 20.67 5.61
N ILE A 326 -10.00 21.36 6.40
CA ILE A 326 -11.32 21.83 5.96
C ILE A 326 -11.16 22.74 4.75
N GLN A 327 -10.32 23.76 4.86
CA GLN A 327 -10.08 24.72 3.78
C GLN A 327 -9.63 24.01 2.49
N THR A 328 -8.62 23.13 2.58
CA THR A 328 -8.12 22.40 1.40
C THR A 328 -9.20 21.55 0.74
N HIS A 329 -10.00 20.83 1.53
CA HIS A 329 -11.05 19.97 0.97
C HIS A 329 -12.14 20.79 0.26
N TYR A 330 -12.65 21.83 0.92
CA TYR A 330 -13.81 22.58 0.42
C TYR A 330 -13.44 23.66 -0.60
N GLU A 331 -12.17 24.07 -0.72
CA GLU A 331 -11.69 24.85 -1.87
C GLU A 331 -11.75 24.06 -3.18
N MET A 332 -11.55 22.74 -3.11
CA MET A 332 -11.52 21.85 -4.27
C MET A 332 -12.87 21.16 -4.52
N SER A 333 -13.78 21.13 -3.54
CA SER A 333 -15.03 20.38 -3.60
C SER A 333 -16.22 21.25 -4.04
N SER A 334 -16.91 20.80 -5.09
CA SER A 334 -18.11 21.48 -5.60
C SER A 334 -19.43 20.96 -5.01
N ARG A 335 -19.39 19.84 -4.29
CA ARG A 335 -20.58 19.12 -3.79
C ARG A 335 -20.42 18.75 -2.32
N ALA A 336 -21.55 18.81 -1.61
CA ALA A 336 -21.70 18.24 -0.28
C ALA A 336 -22.01 16.74 -0.38
N ASP A 337 -21.97 16.08 0.78
CA ASP A 337 -22.18 14.65 1.02
C ASP A 337 -21.13 13.75 0.37
N MET A 338 -19.91 14.25 0.23
CA MET A 338 -18.78 13.47 -0.28
C MET A 338 -18.12 12.68 0.86
N PRO A 339 -17.56 11.48 0.60
CA PRO A 339 -16.90 10.66 1.62
C PRO A 339 -15.91 11.41 2.51
N MET A 340 -15.02 12.22 1.93
CA MET A 340 -14.06 13.02 2.73
C MET A 340 -14.75 14.13 3.53
N GLY A 341 -15.69 14.87 2.93
CA GLY A 341 -16.44 15.95 3.61
C GLY A 341 -17.24 15.43 4.79
N ASN A 342 -17.91 14.28 4.63
CA ASN A 342 -18.62 13.57 5.69
C ASN A 342 -17.68 13.22 6.87
N ILE A 343 -16.48 12.73 6.57
CA ILE A 343 -15.50 12.36 7.58
C ILE A 343 -14.99 13.60 8.32
N LEU A 344 -14.71 14.70 7.62
CA LEU A 344 -14.33 15.96 8.25
C LEU A 344 -15.45 16.50 9.14
N ALA A 345 -16.69 16.53 8.65
CA ALA A 345 -17.86 17.02 9.39
C ALA A 345 -18.13 16.18 10.65
N SER A 346 -18.17 14.85 10.53
CA SER A 346 -18.31 13.93 11.67
C SER A 346 -17.16 14.09 12.66
N PHE A 347 -15.91 14.20 12.19
CA PHE A 347 -14.77 14.37 13.09
C PHE A 347 -14.89 15.66 13.92
N VAL A 348 -15.31 16.77 13.29
CA VAL A 348 -15.56 18.04 13.99
C VAL A 348 -16.63 17.87 15.08
N LEU A 349 -17.77 17.28 14.72
CA LEU A 349 -18.92 17.15 15.61
C LEU A 349 -18.72 16.11 16.74
N GLU A 350 -17.92 15.07 16.51
CA GLU A 350 -17.72 14.00 17.48
C GLU A 350 -16.50 14.25 18.37
N HIS A 351 -15.39 14.74 17.81
CA HIS A 351 -14.09 14.77 18.47
C HIS A 351 -13.53 16.18 18.69
N ARG A 352 -14.11 17.21 18.08
CA ARG A 352 -13.63 18.61 18.17
C ARG A 352 -14.76 19.60 18.44
N ARG A 353 -15.74 19.22 19.27
CA ARG A 353 -16.93 20.06 19.56
C ARG A 353 -16.60 21.48 20.01
N GLU A 354 -15.54 21.65 20.78
CA GLU A 354 -15.14 22.99 21.24
C GLU A 354 -14.74 23.93 20.09
N PHE A 355 -14.21 23.38 18.98
CA PHE A 355 -13.91 24.15 17.77
C PHE A 355 -15.17 24.83 17.21
N THR A 356 -16.35 24.20 17.31
CA THR A 356 -17.61 24.75 16.79
C THR A 356 -18.06 26.05 17.48
N LYS A 357 -17.47 26.36 18.64
CA LYS A 357 -17.75 27.59 19.41
C LYS A 357 -16.85 28.76 19.02
N LEU A 358 -15.79 28.51 18.25
CA LEU A 358 -14.81 29.52 17.87
C LEU A 358 -15.27 30.32 16.65
N GLU A 359 -14.79 31.57 16.56
CA GLU A 359 -15.06 32.45 15.41
C GLU A 359 -14.55 31.85 14.10
N ASP A 360 -13.40 31.17 14.14
CA ASP A 360 -12.81 30.48 12.99
C ASP A 360 -13.74 29.45 12.35
N PHE A 361 -14.50 28.70 13.16
CA PHE A 361 -15.48 27.76 12.63
C PHE A 361 -16.58 28.50 11.88
N GLN A 362 -17.08 29.63 12.42
CA GLN A 362 -18.08 30.44 11.75
C GLN A 362 -17.57 31.01 10.42
N ILE A 363 -16.30 31.46 10.39
CA ILE A 363 -15.64 31.93 9.17
C ILE A 363 -15.57 30.82 8.11
N LEU A 364 -15.21 29.59 8.53
CA LEU A 364 -15.19 28.43 7.61
C LEU A 364 -16.58 28.10 7.09
N MET A 365 -17.62 28.12 7.95
CA MET A 365 -19.00 27.86 7.51
C MET A 365 -19.47 28.85 6.44
N GLN A 366 -19.12 30.12 6.61
CA GLN A 366 -19.53 31.20 5.71
C GLN A 366 -18.73 31.20 4.42
N SER A 367 -17.42 30.92 4.50
CA SER A 367 -16.53 30.84 3.35
C SER A 367 -16.83 29.62 2.48
N PHE A 368 -17.27 28.51 3.09
CA PHE A 368 -17.49 27.23 2.42
C PHE A 368 -18.92 26.70 2.66
N PRO A 369 -19.90 27.08 1.83
CA PRO A 369 -21.29 26.62 1.97
C PRO A 369 -21.46 25.10 1.89
N THR A 370 -20.59 24.41 1.15
CA THR A 370 -20.55 22.93 1.07
C THR A 370 -20.16 22.31 2.40
N PHE A 371 -19.23 22.92 3.14
CA PHE A 371 -18.93 22.53 4.53
C PHE A 371 -20.14 22.73 5.45
N ALA A 372 -20.90 23.81 5.26
CA ALA A 372 -22.16 24.04 5.98
C ALA A 372 -23.22 22.99 5.72
N ALA A 373 -23.38 22.59 4.47
CA ALA A 373 -24.23 21.48 4.12
C ALA A 373 -23.77 20.19 4.80
N ASP A 374 -22.48 19.86 4.79
CA ASP A 374 -21.97 18.62 5.39
C ASP A 374 -22.12 18.58 6.91
N ILE A 375 -21.87 19.68 7.61
CA ILE A 375 -22.16 19.80 9.05
C ILE A 375 -23.65 19.60 9.31
N ALA A 376 -24.53 20.25 8.53
CA ALA A 376 -25.97 20.11 8.69
C ALA A 376 -26.45 18.67 8.41
N LEU A 377 -25.92 18.02 7.37
CA LEU A 377 -26.22 16.63 7.03
C LEU A 377 -25.73 15.67 8.13
N ALA A 378 -24.54 15.89 8.67
CA ALA A 378 -24.01 15.11 9.79
C ALA A 378 -24.89 15.25 11.04
N LEU A 379 -25.28 16.47 11.42
CA LEU A 379 -26.25 16.70 12.51
C LEU A 379 -27.61 16.03 12.25
N CYS A 380 -28.07 16.03 10.99
CA CYS A 380 -29.29 15.33 10.61
C CYS A 380 -29.19 13.82 10.83
N ARG A 381 -28.06 13.21 10.47
CA ARG A 381 -27.77 11.78 10.70
C ARG A 381 -27.69 11.43 12.18
N GLU A 382 -27.11 12.31 12.99
CA GLU A 382 -27.13 12.21 14.47
C GLU A 382 -28.55 12.36 15.06
N GLY A 383 -29.54 12.75 14.26
CA GLY A 383 -30.92 12.91 14.71
C GLY A 383 -31.20 14.25 15.38
N VAL A 384 -30.30 15.23 15.24
CA VAL A 384 -30.47 16.59 15.80
C VAL A 384 -31.69 17.30 15.23
N PHE A 385 -32.18 16.92 14.05
CA PHE A 385 -33.43 17.47 13.48
C PHE A 385 -34.64 16.54 13.63
N LYS A 386 -34.55 15.44 14.40
CA LYS A 386 -35.70 14.54 14.60
C LYS A 386 -36.66 15.12 15.62
N TYR A 387 -37.89 15.37 15.19
CA TYR A 387 -38.98 15.81 16.06
C TYR A 387 -39.89 14.67 16.45
N SER A 388 -40.45 14.73 17.66
CA SER A 388 -41.46 13.79 18.12
C SER A 388 -42.70 14.50 18.65
N PRO A 389 -43.88 13.92 18.43
CA PRO A 389 -45.12 14.46 18.96
C PRO A 389 -45.24 14.14 20.46
N LEU A 390 -45.65 15.14 21.23
CA LEU A 390 -46.12 15.02 22.61
C LEU A 390 -47.56 15.47 22.67
N ARG A 391 -48.40 14.69 23.35
CA ARG A 391 -49.82 15.04 23.49
C ARG A 391 -50.03 15.81 24.78
N CYS A 392 -50.51 17.04 24.67
CA CYS A 392 -50.95 17.80 25.82
C CYS A 392 -52.30 17.29 26.32
N VAL A 393 -52.59 17.47 27.61
CA VAL A 393 -53.89 17.16 28.24
C VAL A 393 -55.08 17.88 27.59
N CYS A 394 -54.86 18.99 26.87
CA CYS A 394 -55.91 19.68 26.12
C CYS A 394 -56.15 19.11 24.71
N GLY A 395 -55.50 18.01 24.36
CA GLY A 395 -55.57 17.35 23.05
C GLY A 395 -54.64 17.94 21.98
N TRP A 396 -53.91 19.03 22.28
CA TRP A 396 -52.96 19.66 21.35
C TRP A 396 -51.66 18.86 21.23
N THR A 397 -51.15 18.69 20.01
CA THR A 397 -49.86 18.05 19.75
C THR A 397 -48.74 19.09 19.78
N ILE A 398 -47.71 18.83 20.58
CA ILE A 398 -46.50 19.65 20.66
C ILE A 398 -45.37 18.85 20.02
N TYR A 399 -44.61 19.46 19.12
CA TYR A 399 -43.41 18.82 18.58
C TYR A 399 -42.19 19.24 19.39
N TYR A 400 -41.40 18.28 19.84
CA TYR A 400 -40.13 18.52 20.50
C TYR A 400 -38.99 17.87 19.71
N ASN A 401 -37.80 18.48 19.79
CA ASN A 401 -36.61 17.94 19.16
C ASN A 401 -36.00 16.87 20.08
N ARG A 402 -35.90 15.62 19.58
CA ARG A 402 -35.26 14.51 20.31
C ARG A 402 -33.76 14.69 20.45
N GLY A 403 -33.11 15.28 19.44
CA GLY A 403 -31.65 15.36 19.36
C GLY A 403 -31.02 16.58 20.03
N ALA A 404 -31.78 17.41 20.74
CA ALA A 404 -31.18 18.43 21.60
C ALA A 404 -30.34 17.73 22.69
N MET A 405 -29.02 17.86 22.63
CA MET A 405 -28.08 17.12 23.50
C MET A 405 -28.16 17.59 24.95
N GLY A 406 -28.22 16.62 25.87
CA GLY A 406 -28.17 16.81 27.32
C GLY A 406 -28.65 15.54 28.00
N GLN A 407 -27.72 14.81 28.64
CA GLN A 407 -28.02 13.59 29.39
C GLN A 407 -28.85 13.92 30.64
N ASN A 408 -29.91 13.14 30.90
CA ASN A 408 -30.62 13.04 32.19
C ASN A 408 -31.29 14.30 32.75
N HIS A 409 -32.12 14.98 31.96
CA HIS A 409 -33.05 15.98 32.50
C HIS A 409 -34.46 15.78 31.95
N ILE A 410 -35.46 15.68 32.84
CA ILE A 410 -36.88 15.85 32.50
C ILE A 410 -37.01 17.22 31.83
N ARG A 411 -37.43 17.22 30.56
CA ARG A 411 -37.62 18.45 29.80
C ARG A 411 -39.06 18.88 29.86
N ARG A 412 -39.31 20.18 29.72
CA ARG A 412 -40.65 20.74 29.69
C ARG A 412 -40.83 21.65 28.49
N ARG A 413 -41.99 21.54 27.84
CA ARG A 413 -42.46 22.47 26.80
C ARG A 413 -43.81 23.02 27.22
N GLN A 414 -44.02 24.31 27.01
CA GLN A 414 -45.33 24.92 27.29
C GLN A 414 -46.26 24.67 26.09
N CYS A 415 -47.47 24.20 26.36
CA CYS A 415 -48.51 24.06 25.32
C CYS A 415 -48.93 25.44 24.82
N GLU A 416 -48.86 25.66 23.50
CA GLU A 416 -49.24 26.92 22.87
C GLU A 416 -50.74 27.22 23.05
N LYS A 417 -51.58 26.19 23.11
CA LYS A 417 -53.04 26.32 23.23
C LYS A 417 -53.51 26.60 24.67
N CYS A 418 -53.08 25.79 25.64
CA CYS A 418 -53.59 25.88 27.01
C CYS A 418 -52.58 26.42 28.04
N ARG A 419 -51.37 26.78 27.59
CA ARG A 419 -50.25 27.29 28.41
C ARG A 419 -49.80 26.38 29.56
N LYS A 420 -50.28 25.14 29.64
CA LYS A 420 -49.81 24.13 30.60
C LYS A 420 -48.47 23.56 30.16
N TRP A 421 -47.62 23.24 31.13
CA TRP A 421 -46.35 22.54 30.89
C TRP A 421 -46.60 21.06 30.60
N VAL A 422 -45.97 20.56 29.53
CA VAL A 422 -45.89 19.14 29.20
C VAL A 422 -44.46 18.70 29.46
N PHE A 423 -44.30 17.72 30.35
CA PHE A 423 -43.03 17.13 30.72
C PHE A 423 -42.79 15.89 29.88
N TYR A 424 -41.54 15.63 29.50
CA TYR A 424 -41.15 14.49 28.68
C TYR A 424 -39.70 14.09 28.97
N ASP A 425 -39.41 12.80 28.82
CA ASP A 425 -38.04 12.27 28.82
C ASP A 425 -37.48 12.18 27.38
N VAL A 426 -36.16 12.00 27.24
CA VAL A 426 -35.45 11.83 25.98
C VAL A 426 -36.01 10.64 25.17
N GLU A 427 -36.54 9.62 25.87
CA GLU A 427 -37.19 8.45 25.26
C GLU A 427 -38.68 8.66 24.92
N GLY A 428 -39.28 9.80 25.31
CA GLY A 428 -40.66 10.16 24.96
C GLY A 428 -41.76 9.44 25.75
N GLY A 429 -41.42 8.89 26.93
CA GLY A 429 -42.36 8.32 27.90
C GLY A 429 -43.19 9.35 28.64
#